data_AF-W1Q9C0-F1
#
_entry.id   AF-W1Q9C0-F1
#
_cell.length_a   1.000
_cell.length_b   1.000
_cell.length_c   1.000
_cell.angle_alpha   90.00
_cell.angle_beta   90.00
_cell.angle_gamma   90.00
#
_symmetry.space_group_name_H-M   'P 1'
#
loop_
_entity.id
_entity.type
_entity.pdbx_description
1 polymer ?
#
loop_
_entity_poly.entity_id
_entity_poly.type
_entity_poly.pdbx_seq_one_letter_code
_entity_poly.pdbx_strand_id
1 'polypeptide(L)'
;MSHRLQHANEQELEQVARFIFCHRRAPDGHFDSPLVNSAIRLHIAVVADHDLLDSLQPALFAENRPLALEYHYLRLLCGQTDDSVYDAALELLEQLTEQEIHQFPAALIVCNFKYLYGAYLAGLNKNAAALPYLLETYLSSQLDFFAGPKPDFERNFQLAVQSLLLIPYGYTKLDALRQLVGQLDNQPFAVDKTVRTLLANMKNEQVFPIDRHIVSQIVPSHRLDEAVLLLIQYNIIASSKTFRTIKLATLVRILGLQISDSEMLDLVLGLVSERKLDAAVDEVDMSVHFARPKRPDPLFSTLQLLDKLS
;
A
#
# COMPACT_ATOMS: atom_id res chain seq x y z
N MET A 1 11.31 -21.89 3.46
CA MET A 1 10.30 -22.16 2.41
C MET A 1 10.24 -20.94 1.52
N SER A 2 10.69 -21.09 0.27
CA SER A 2 10.81 -20.02 -0.71
C SER A 2 9.40 -19.58 -1.15
N HIS A 3 9.02 -18.35 -0.83
CA HIS A 3 7.94 -17.68 -1.52
C HIS A 3 8.44 -17.35 -2.93
N ARG A 4 8.30 -18.30 -3.86
CA ARG A 4 8.45 -18.00 -5.27
C ARG A 4 7.34 -17.02 -5.63
N LEU A 5 7.69 -15.75 -5.85
CA LEU A 5 6.98 -14.97 -6.85
C LEU A 5 6.92 -15.86 -8.09
N GLN A 6 5.71 -16.18 -8.55
CA GLN A 6 5.53 -16.93 -9.79
C GLN A 6 6.43 -16.28 -10.83
N HIS A 7 7.29 -17.09 -11.46
CA HIS A 7 8.25 -16.68 -12.48
C HIS A 7 7.72 -15.49 -13.27
N ALA A 8 8.52 -14.43 -13.41
CA ALA A 8 8.22 -13.33 -14.31
C ALA A 8 7.78 -13.96 -15.63
N ASN A 9 6.48 -13.87 -15.91
CA ASN A 9 5.89 -14.57 -17.05
C ASN A 9 6.60 -14.00 -18.28
N GLU A 10 6.85 -14.78 -19.34
CA GLU A 10 7.44 -14.24 -20.58
C GLU A 10 6.72 -12.96 -21.02
N GLN A 11 5.42 -12.85 -20.72
CA GLN A 11 4.59 -11.65 -20.85
C GLN A 11 5.06 -10.39 -20.09
N GLU A 12 5.56 -10.50 -18.84
CA GLU A 12 6.04 -9.36 -18.05
C GLU A 12 7.39 -8.87 -18.61
N LEU A 13 8.28 -9.79 -19.00
CA LEU A 13 9.53 -9.48 -19.72
C LEU A 13 9.25 -8.89 -21.10
N GLU A 14 8.25 -9.41 -21.82
CA GLU A 14 7.83 -8.89 -23.13
C GLU A 14 7.14 -7.52 -23.01
N GLN A 15 6.41 -7.24 -21.92
CA GLN A 15 5.86 -5.92 -21.64
C GLN A 15 6.96 -4.90 -21.36
N VAL A 16 7.98 -5.24 -20.57
CA VAL A 16 9.12 -4.34 -20.33
C VAL A 16 9.97 -4.14 -21.59
N ALA A 17 10.12 -5.18 -22.43
CA ALA A 17 10.68 -5.02 -23.77
C ALA A 17 9.81 -4.08 -24.63
N ARG A 18 8.50 -4.26 -24.67
CA ARG A 18 7.58 -3.34 -25.38
C ARG A 18 7.63 -1.92 -24.83
N PHE A 19 7.83 -1.74 -23.53
CA PHE A 19 8.02 -0.43 -22.89
C PHE A 19 9.21 0.34 -23.48
N ILE A 20 10.33 -0.35 -23.64
CA ILE A 20 11.52 0.14 -24.33
C ILE A 20 11.22 0.48 -25.79
N PHE A 21 10.47 -0.36 -26.50
CA PHE A 21 10.21 -0.19 -27.94
C PHE A 21 9.13 0.87 -28.28
N CYS A 22 8.26 1.23 -27.34
CA CYS A 22 7.13 2.17 -27.56
C CYS A 22 7.50 3.66 -27.46
N HIS A 23 8.71 4.02 -27.02
CA HIS A 23 9.12 5.42 -26.87
C HIS A 23 10.00 5.83 -28.06
N ARG A 24 9.69 6.97 -28.69
CA ARG A 24 10.16 7.36 -30.05
C ARG A 24 11.63 6.97 -30.33
N ARG A 25 11.81 6.07 -31.30
CA ARG A 25 13.05 6.02 -32.10
C ARG A 25 13.21 7.37 -32.80
N ALA A 26 14.38 7.98 -32.67
CA ALA A 26 14.82 8.99 -33.62
C ALA A 26 14.84 8.36 -35.03
N PRO A 27 14.75 9.17 -36.10
CA PRO A 27 14.69 8.67 -37.48
C PRO A 27 15.88 7.79 -37.90
N ASP A 28 16.97 7.83 -37.14
CA ASP A 28 18.19 7.04 -37.31
C ASP A 28 18.18 5.70 -36.53
N GLY A 29 17.13 5.42 -35.75
CA GLY A 29 16.96 4.19 -34.98
C GLY A 29 17.52 4.25 -33.54
N HIS A 30 18.05 5.38 -33.08
CA HIS A 30 18.52 5.58 -31.71
C HIS A 30 17.44 6.19 -30.80
N PHE A 31 17.53 6.00 -29.49
CA PHE A 31 16.73 6.75 -28.52
C PHE A 31 17.53 7.98 -28.07
N ASP A 32 16.91 9.16 -27.98
CA ASP A 32 17.56 10.44 -27.64
C ASP A 32 18.12 10.52 -26.20
N SER A 33 17.98 9.45 -25.40
CA SER A 33 18.42 9.40 -24.00
C SER A 33 19.48 8.32 -23.78
N PRO A 34 20.70 8.68 -23.33
CA PRO A 34 21.73 7.73 -22.90
C PRO A 34 21.27 6.77 -21.80
N LEU A 35 20.38 7.22 -20.92
CA LEU A 35 19.78 6.41 -19.86
C LEU A 35 18.86 5.33 -20.44
N VAL A 36 18.03 5.67 -21.43
CA VAL A 36 17.18 4.69 -22.14
C VAL A 36 18.05 3.66 -22.85
N ASN A 37 19.06 4.09 -23.63
CA ASN A 37 19.94 3.15 -24.33
C ASN A 37 20.68 2.19 -23.40
N SER A 38 21.03 2.64 -22.19
CA SER A 38 21.72 1.82 -21.19
C SER A 38 20.77 0.84 -20.49
N ALA A 39 19.55 1.28 -20.16
CA ALA A 39 18.50 0.41 -19.63
C ALA A 39 18.12 -0.70 -20.62
N ILE A 40 18.08 -0.40 -21.92
CA ILE A 40 17.83 -1.40 -22.97
C ILE A 40 18.91 -2.48 -22.99
N ARG A 41 20.19 -2.08 -22.92
CA ARG A 41 21.31 -3.02 -22.93
C ARG A 41 21.28 -3.94 -21.71
N LEU A 42 20.95 -3.38 -20.55
CA LEU A 42 20.70 -4.14 -19.32
C LEU A 42 19.60 -5.20 -19.53
N HIS A 43 18.45 -4.81 -20.06
CA HIS A 43 17.34 -5.73 -20.32
C HIS A 43 17.67 -6.81 -21.35
N ILE A 44 18.36 -6.46 -22.44
CA ILE A 44 18.81 -7.43 -23.44
C ILE A 44 19.74 -8.46 -22.79
N ALA A 45 20.64 -8.02 -21.89
CA ALA A 45 21.50 -8.94 -21.15
C ALA A 45 20.68 -9.90 -20.27
N VAL A 46 19.65 -9.40 -19.58
CA VAL A 46 18.75 -10.22 -18.74
C VAL A 46 18.00 -11.27 -19.55
N VAL A 47 17.44 -10.88 -20.70
CA VAL A 47 16.66 -11.79 -21.56
C VAL A 47 17.56 -12.81 -22.25
N ALA A 48 18.82 -12.45 -22.53
CA ALA A 48 19.77 -13.33 -23.19
C ALA A 48 20.35 -14.39 -22.24
N ASP A 49 20.68 -14.04 -21.00
CA ASP A 49 21.28 -14.94 -20.02
C ASP A 49 21.20 -14.36 -18.60
N HIS A 50 20.53 -15.06 -17.67
CA HIS A 50 20.43 -14.64 -16.27
C HIS A 50 21.79 -14.61 -15.56
N ASP A 51 22.76 -15.42 -15.98
CA ASP A 51 24.12 -15.43 -15.42
C ASP A 51 24.94 -14.22 -15.88
N LEU A 52 24.52 -13.55 -16.97
CA LEU A 52 25.18 -12.34 -17.48
C LEU A 52 24.91 -11.12 -16.59
N LEU A 53 23.79 -11.06 -15.86
CA LEU A 53 23.48 -9.98 -14.91
C LEU A 53 24.51 -9.91 -13.78
N ASP A 54 24.96 -11.06 -13.29
CA ASP A 54 25.99 -11.13 -12.25
C ASP A 54 27.37 -10.75 -12.79
N SER A 55 27.56 -10.87 -14.12
CA SER A 55 28.79 -10.43 -14.81
C SER A 55 28.84 -8.92 -15.09
N LEU A 56 27.69 -8.23 -15.06
CA LEU A 56 27.61 -6.78 -15.18
C LEU A 56 28.01 -6.17 -13.83
N GLN A 57 29.24 -5.64 -13.76
CA GLN A 57 29.78 -5.07 -12.53
C GLN A 57 28.94 -3.86 -12.04
N PRO A 58 28.56 -3.80 -10.75
CA PRO A 58 27.88 -2.63 -10.15
C PRO A 58 28.63 -1.30 -10.38
N ALA A 59 29.95 -1.36 -10.56
CA ALA A 59 30.80 -0.21 -10.87
C ALA A 59 30.43 0.50 -12.18
N LEU A 60 29.82 -0.20 -13.15
CA LEU A 60 29.34 0.40 -14.40
C LEU A 60 28.12 1.32 -14.20
N PHE A 61 27.44 1.21 -13.05
CA PHE A 61 26.22 1.96 -12.74
C PHE A 61 26.44 3.01 -11.63
N ALA A 62 27.62 3.05 -11.02
CA ALA A 62 27.95 3.97 -9.94
C ALA A 62 27.81 5.46 -10.33
N GLU A 63 27.91 5.78 -11.62
CA GLU A 63 27.79 7.15 -12.15
C GLU A 63 26.35 7.52 -12.56
N ASN A 64 25.41 6.57 -12.55
CA ASN A 64 24.00 6.81 -12.94
C ASN A 64 23.04 6.04 -12.02
N ARG A 65 22.59 6.70 -10.95
CA ARG A 65 21.78 6.09 -9.88
C ARG A 65 20.45 5.50 -10.37
N PRO A 66 19.69 6.14 -11.28
CA PRO A 66 18.52 5.50 -11.89
C PRO A 66 18.88 4.20 -12.62
N LEU A 67 20.01 4.14 -13.31
CA LEU A 67 20.46 2.93 -14.00
C LEU A 67 20.89 1.83 -13.02
N ALA A 68 21.49 2.19 -11.89
CA ALA A 68 21.78 1.26 -10.81
C ALA A 68 20.47 0.71 -10.21
N LEU A 69 19.45 1.54 -10.03
CA LEU A 69 18.14 1.10 -9.56
C LEU A 69 17.47 0.15 -10.56
N GLU A 70 17.60 0.39 -11.86
CA GLU A 70 17.14 -0.52 -12.93
C GLU A 70 17.86 -1.87 -12.87
N TYR A 71 19.17 -1.88 -12.63
CA TYR A 71 19.94 -3.10 -12.45
C TYR A 71 19.40 -3.93 -11.26
N HIS A 72 19.15 -3.29 -10.11
CA HIS A 72 18.55 -3.98 -8.98
C HIS A 72 17.13 -4.47 -9.28
N TYR A 73 16.30 -3.66 -9.93
CA TYR A 73 14.97 -4.05 -10.40
C TYR A 73 15.02 -5.32 -11.27
N LEU A 74 15.96 -5.38 -12.21
CA LEU A 74 16.15 -6.52 -13.10
C LEU A 74 16.58 -7.79 -12.36
N ARG A 75 17.46 -7.68 -11.36
CA ARG A 75 17.84 -8.81 -10.50
C ARG A 75 16.64 -9.37 -9.74
N LEU A 76 15.77 -8.49 -9.24
CA LEU A 76 14.52 -8.90 -8.58
C LEU A 76 13.59 -9.65 -9.52
N LEU A 77 13.42 -9.18 -10.77
CA LEU A 77 12.63 -9.88 -11.79
C LEU A 77 13.20 -11.27 -12.13
N CYS A 78 14.51 -11.44 -12.06
CA CYS A 78 15.19 -12.72 -12.25
C CYS A 78 15.07 -13.66 -11.05
N GLY A 79 14.33 -13.27 -10.01
CA GLY A 79 14.15 -14.08 -8.79
C GLY A 79 15.31 -14.01 -7.80
N GLN A 80 16.26 -13.09 -8.01
CA GLN A 80 17.28 -12.78 -7.00
C GLN A 80 16.69 -11.82 -5.95
N THR A 81 15.82 -12.35 -5.09
CA THR A 81 15.05 -11.60 -4.09
C THR A 81 15.61 -11.82 -2.67
N ASP A 82 16.91 -11.67 -2.48
CA ASP A 82 17.48 -11.64 -1.13
C ASP A 82 17.43 -10.22 -0.54
N ASP A 83 17.49 -10.13 0.79
CA ASP A 83 17.41 -8.84 1.50
C ASP A 83 18.54 -7.88 1.09
N SER A 84 19.70 -8.40 0.64
CA SER A 84 20.84 -7.58 0.24
C SER A 84 20.59 -6.80 -1.06
N VAL A 85 19.84 -7.38 -2.01
CA VAL A 85 19.45 -6.69 -3.25
C VAL A 85 18.48 -5.55 -2.95
N TYR A 86 17.56 -5.74 -2.00
CA TYR A 86 16.59 -4.72 -1.60
C TYR A 86 17.22 -3.60 -0.79
N ASP A 87 18.07 -3.92 0.19
CA ASP A 87 18.74 -2.93 1.04
C ASP A 87 19.63 -2.00 0.20
N ALA A 88 20.43 -2.56 -0.72
CA ALA A 88 21.25 -1.76 -1.63
C ALA A 88 20.42 -0.84 -2.54
N ALA A 89 19.28 -1.33 -3.03
CA ALA A 89 18.38 -0.54 -3.87
C ALA A 89 17.63 0.55 -3.08
N LEU A 90 17.33 0.31 -1.81
CA LEU A 90 16.75 1.31 -0.91
C LEU A 90 17.74 2.43 -0.59
N GLU A 91 18.98 2.10 -0.27
CA GLU A 91 20.03 3.11 -0.06
C GLU A 91 20.18 4.01 -1.30
N LEU A 92 20.13 3.42 -2.50
CA LEU A 92 20.14 4.18 -3.76
C LEU A 92 18.89 5.04 -3.93
N LEU A 93 17.71 4.52 -3.58
CA LEU A 93 16.44 5.24 -3.66
C LEU A 93 16.44 6.49 -2.77
N GLU A 94 16.97 6.41 -1.55
CA GLU A 94 17.08 7.54 -0.62
C GLU A 94 18.04 8.63 -1.09
N GLN A 95 19.00 8.27 -1.96
CA GLN A 95 19.99 9.20 -2.49
C GLN A 95 19.51 9.93 -3.75
N LEU A 96 18.41 9.51 -4.39
CA LEU A 96 17.92 10.13 -5.62
C LEU A 96 17.53 11.60 -5.40
N THR A 97 17.80 12.43 -6.40
CA THR A 97 17.35 13.82 -6.43
C THR A 97 15.87 13.92 -6.81
N GLU A 98 15.20 15.02 -6.46
CA GLU A 98 13.83 15.28 -6.93
C GLU A 98 13.70 15.20 -8.46
N GLN A 99 14.76 15.60 -9.17
CA GLN A 99 14.80 15.53 -10.62
C GLN A 99 14.75 14.07 -11.11
N GLU A 100 15.53 13.17 -10.50
CA GLU A 100 15.53 11.74 -10.84
C GLU A 100 14.23 11.04 -10.42
N ILE A 101 13.56 11.52 -9.38
CA ILE A 101 12.28 10.96 -8.90
C ILE A 101 11.12 11.35 -9.83
N HIS A 102 11.15 12.55 -10.42
CA HIS A 102 10.00 13.10 -11.14
C HIS A 102 10.19 13.26 -12.66
N GLN A 103 11.41 13.15 -13.19
CA GLN A 103 11.65 13.27 -14.62
C GLN A 103 11.80 11.92 -15.32
N PHE A 104 11.16 11.82 -16.48
CA PHE A 104 11.32 10.68 -17.36
C PHE A 104 12.76 10.59 -17.93
N PRO A 105 13.36 9.39 -18.05
CA PRO A 105 12.78 8.06 -17.76
C PRO A 105 13.00 7.57 -16.32
N ALA A 106 13.81 8.26 -15.52
CA ALA A 106 14.18 7.84 -14.16
C ALA A 106 12.96 7.64 -13.25
N ALA A 107 11.96 8.52 -13.34
CA ALA A 107 10.71 8.42 -12.57
C ALA A 107 9.97 7.08 -12.75
N LEU A 108 10.04 6.48 -13.95
CA LEU A 108 9.42 5.18 -14.18
C LEU A 108 10.20 4.05 -13.50
N ILE A 109 11.53 4.07 -13.60
CA ILE A 109 12.40 3.07 -12.96
C ILE A 109 12.11 3.05 -11.46
N VAL A 110 12.02 4.25 -10.88
CA VAL A 110 11.66 4.45 -9.47
C VAL A 110 10.26 3.90 -9.17
N CYS A 111 9.26 4.19 -10.03
CA CYS A 111 7.91 3.68 -9.86
C CYS A 111 7.85 2.14 -9.91
N ASN A 112 8.52 1.51 -10.88
CA ASN A 112 8.58 0.06 -11.04
C ASN A 112 9.27 -0.62 -9.86
N PHE A 113 10.40 -0.07 -9.42
CA PHE A 113 11.10 -0.57 -8.24
C PHE A 113 10.23 -0.50 -6.98
N LYS A 114 9.59 0.65 -6.73
CA LYS A 114 8.69 0.82 -5.58
C LYS A 114 7.52 -0.17 -5.63
N TYR A 115 6.99 -0.47 -6.82
CA TYR A 115 5.92 -1.44 -6.99
C TYR A 115 6.38 -2.84 -6.58
N LEU A 116 7.50 -3.33 -7.15
CA LEU A 116 8.03 -4.65 -6.81
C LEU A 116 8.45 -4.75 -5.35
N TYR A 117 9.04 -3.70 -4.79
CA TYR A 117 9.43 -3.69 -3.40
C TYR A 117 8.22 -3.71 -2.46
N GLY A 118 7.18 -2.91 -2.76
CA GLY A 118 5.91 -2.95 -2.05
C GLY A 118 5.28 -4.35 -2.12
N ALA A 119 5.26 -4.98 -3.30
CA ALA A 119 4.74 -6.32 -3.49
C ALA A 119 5.55 -7.38 -2.72
N TYR A 120 6.89 -7.26 -2.68
CA TYR A 120 7.76 -8.12 -1.87
C TYR A 120 7.46 -8.00 -0.38
N LEU A 121 7.39 -6.77 0.14
CA LEU A 121 7.06 -6.53 1.54
C LEU A 121 5.67 -7.07 1.90
N ALA A 122 4.68 -6.92 1.01
CA ALA A 122 3.35 -7.50 1.18
C ALA A 122 3.42 -9.05 1.20
N GLY A 123 4.23 -9.65 0.32
CA GLY A 123 4.51 -11.09 0.30
C GLY A 123 5.18 -11.60 1.58
N LEU A 124 6.02 -10.80 2.22
CA LEU A 124 6.58 -11.04 3.55
C LEU A 124 5.62 -10.74 4.70
N ASN A 125 4.38 -10.35 4.40
CA ASN A 125 3.36 -9.90 5.37
C ASN A 125 3.75 -8.63 6.14
N LYS A 126 4.71 -7.86 5.66
CA LYS A 126 5.08 -6.54 6.17
C LYS A 126 4.15 -5.46 5.59
N ASN A 127 2.84 -5.67 5.68
CA ASN A 127 1.81 -4.87 5.00
C ASN A 127 1.86 -3.36 5.33
N ALA A 128 2.19 -3.01 6.58
CA ALA A 128 2.32 -1.61 6.99
C ALA A 128 3.52 -0.90 6.33
N ALA A 129 4.61 -1.64 6.09
CA ALA A 129 5.79 -1.14 5.40
C ALA A 129 5.62 -1.16 3.88
N ALA A 130 4.84 -2.09 3.34
CA ALA A 130 4.51 -2.18 1.91
C ALA A 130 3.64 -1.00 1.44
N LEU A 131 2.67 -0.61 2.27
CA LEU A 131 1.58 0.29 1.89
C LEU A 131 2.04 1.66 1.34
N PRO A 132 3.04 2.37 1.92
CA PRO A 132 3.53 3.62 1.35
C PRO A 132 4.03 3.48 -0.10
N TYR A 133 4.78 2.42 -0.40
CA TYR A 133 5.31 2.17 -1.75
C TYR A 133 4.21 1.80 -2.75
N LEU A 134 3.24 0.98 -2.33
CA LEU A 134 2.10 0.60 -3.16
C LEU A 134 1.19 1.81 -3.45
N LEU A 135 0.99 2.69 -2.47
CA LEU A 135 0.21 3.91 -2.65
C LEU A 135 0.92 4.94 -3.52
N GLU A 136 2.22 5.15 -3.33
CA GLU A 136 2.96 6.11 -4.11
C GLU A 136 3.00 5.72 -5.60
N THR A 137 3.17 4.43 -5.89
CA THR A 137 3.10 3.92 -7.27
C THR A 137 1.70 4.00 -7.84
N TYR A 138 0.66 3.77 -7.02
CA TYR A 138 -0.73 3.99 -7.41
C TYR A 138 -1.02 5.46 -7.74
N LEU A 139 -0.55 6.41 -6.94
CA LEU A 139 -0.70 7.84 -7.21
C LEU A 139 0.06 8.26 -8.48
N SER A 140 1.29 7.75 -8.62
CA SER A 140 2.14 8.03 -9.78
C SER A 140 1.52 7.49 -11.07
N SER A 141 0.81 6.36 -11.03
CA SER A 141 0.16 5.72 -12.19
C SER A 141 -0.82 6.58 -12.98
N GLN A 142 -1.32 7.65 -12.36
CA GLN A 142 -2.26 8.60 -12.94
C GLN A 142 -1.60 9.65 -13.83
N LEU A 143 -0.26 9.75 -13.80
CA LEU A 143 0.46 10.71 -14.63
C LEU A 143 0.51 10.23 -16.10
N ASP A 144 0.23 11.14 -17.05
CA ASP A 144 0.29 10.90 -18.50
C ASP A 144 1.70 10.50 -19.02
N PHE A 145 2.70 10.47 -18.14
CA PHE A 145 4.07 10.06 -18.43
C PHE A 145 4.18 8.62 -18.97
N PHE A 146 3.21 7.74 -18.70
CA PHE A 146 3.27 6.32 -19.05
C PHE A 146 2.55 6.02 -20.37
N ALA A 147 3.20 6.35 -21.50
CA ALA A 147 2.73 5.97 -22.84
C ALA A 147 3.09 4.51 -23.25
N GLY A 148 3.76 3.75 -22.37
CA GLY A 148 4.11 2.33 -22.55
C GLY A 148 3.14 1.35 -21.86
N PRO A 149 3.43 0.03 -21.87
CA PRO A 149 2.71 -0.93 -21.05
C PRO A 149 2.90 -0.53 -19.60
N LYS A 150 1.78 -0.16 -19.01
CA LYS A 150 1.66 0.26 -17.63
C LYS A 150 1.98 -0.93 -16.73
N PRO A 151 2.66 -0.76 -15.58
CA PRO A 151 2.56 -1.71 -14.49
C PRO A 151 1.10 -2.13 -14.31
N ASP A 152 0.84 -3.37 -13.92
CA ASP A 152 -0.52 -3.84 -13.66
C ASP A 152 -1.12 -3.03 -12.49
N PHE A 153 -1.68 -1.86 -12.82
CA PHE A 153 -2.14 -0.86 -11.87
C PHE A 153 -3.38 -1.35 -11.12
N GLU A 154 -4.16 -2.22 -11.76
CA GLU A 154 -5.26 -2.93 -11.11
C GLU A 154 -4.71 -3.86 -10.03
N ARG A 155 -3.69 -4.67 -10.35
CA ARG A 155 -3.02 -5.54 -9.35
C ARG A 155 -2.31 -4.76 -8.26
N ASN A 156 -1.66 -3.63 -8.58
CA ASN A 156 -1.07 -2.76 -7.56
C ASN A 156 -2.14 -2.20 -6.62
N PHE A 157 -3.26 -1.73 -7.16
CA PHE A 157 -4.38 -1.28 -6.35
C PHE A 157 -4.95 -2.40 -5.48
N GLN A 158 -5.11 -3.61 -6.02
CA GLN A 158 -5.55 -4.78 -5.25
C GLN A 158 -4.59 -5.07 -4.09
N LEU A 159 -3.28 -5.07 -4.33
CA LEU A 159 -2.26 -5.26 -3.29
C LEU A 159 -2.27 -4.15 -2.24
N ALA A 160 -2.49 -2.90 -2.64
CA ALA A 160 -2.61 -1.76 -1.73
C ALA A 160 -3.83 -1.90 -0.82
N VAL A 161 -5.00 -2.23 -1.40
CA VAL A 161 -6.23 -2.47 -0.64
C VAL A 161 -6.09 -3.69 0.27
N GLN A 162 -5.52 -4.79 -0.21
CA GLN A 162 -5.24 -5.97 0.60
C GLN A 162 -4.34 -5.62 1.80
N SER A 163 -3.22 -4.92 1.55
CA SER A 163 -2.29 -4.48 2.60
C SER A 163 -3.00 -3.59 3.62
N LEU A 164 -3.87 -2.70 3.16
CA LEU A 164 -4.67 -1.81 4.01
C LEU A 164 -5.68 -2.56 4.89
N LEU A 165 -6.27 -3.65 4.39
CA LEU A 165 -7.16 -4.51 5.19
C LEU A 165 -6.38 -5.34 6.22
N LEU A 166 -5.13 -5.68 5.94
CA LEU A 166 -4.25 -6.52 6.77
C LEU A 166 -3.33 -5.76 7.75
N ILE A 167 -3.59 -4.48 7.99
CA ILE A 167 -2.90 -3.72 9.06
C ILE A 167 -3.88 -3.33 10.17
N PRO A 168 -3.42 -3.11 11.41
CA PRO A 168 -4.28 -2.63 12.50
C PRO A 168 -4.78 -1.21 12.27
N TYR A 169 -5.84 -0.84 13.01
CA TYR A 169 -6.28 0.55 13.10
C TYR A 169 -5.15 1.41 13.65
N GLY A 170 -4.89 2.55 12.99
CA GLY A 170 -3.82 3.46 13.38
C GLY A 170 -3.59 4.53 12.33
N TYR A 171 -2.61 5.41 12.59
CA TYR A 171 -2.29 6.53 11.71
C TYR A 171 -2.00 6.07 10.27
N THR A 172 -1.15 5.05 10.09
CA THR A 172 -0.81 4.50 8.76
C THR A 172 -2.04 4.05 7.97
N LYS A 173 -2.99 3.35 8.59
CA LYS A 173 -4.25 2.92 7.93
C LYS A 173 -5.10 4.13 7.54
N LEU A 174 -5.28 5.08 8.46
CA LEU A 174 -6.14 6.24 8.24
C LEU A 174 -5.58 7.19 7.17
N ASP A 175 -4.26 7.38 7.17
CA ASP A 175 -3.60 8.19 6.16
C ASP A 175 -3.71 7.55 4.76
N ALA A 176 -3.41 6.25 4.67
CA ALA A 176 -3.58 5.46 3.46
C ALA A 176 -5.02 5.49 2.91
N LEU A 177 -6.03 5.36 3.78
CA LEU A 177 -7.44 5.48 3.41
C LEU A 177 -7.77 6.85 2.78
N ARG A 178 -7.21 7.94 3.33
CA ARG A 178 -7.43 9.29 2.80
C ARG A 178 -6.84 9.45 1.41
N GLN A 179 -5.60 8.99 1.22
CA GLN A 179 -4.90 9.05 -0.06
C GLN A 179 -5.63 8.21 -1.12
N LEU A 180 -5.95 6.95 -0.81
CA LEU A 180 -6.53 6.01 -1.75
C LEU A 180 -7.97 6.40 -2.15
N VAL A 181 -8.84 6.69 -1.18
CA VAL A 181 -10.23 7.07 -1.49
C VAL A 181 -10.32 8.41 -2.22
N GLY A 182 -9.40 9.35 -1.95
CA GLY A 182 -9.34 10.62 -2.67
C GLY A 182 -9.11 10.48 -4.18
N GLN A 183 -8.69 9.30 -4.64
CA GLN A 183 -8.22 9.07 -5.99
C GLN A 183 -9.01 8.01 -6.76
N LEU A 184 -10.01 7.39 -6.15
CA LEU A 184 -10.80 6.30 -6.74
C LEU A 184 -11.52 6.70 -8.04
N ASP A 185 -11.86 7.97 -8.22
CA ASP A 185 -12.58 8.47 -9.40
C ASP A 185 -11.67 8.79 -10.58
N ASN A 186 -10.36 8.92 -10.33
CA ASN A 186 -9.35 9.26 -11.34
C ASN A 186 -8.62 8.01 -11.87
N GLN A 187 -9.22 6.83 -11.75
CA GLN A 187 -8.57 5.56 -12.05
C GLN A 187 -8.71 5.16 -13.53
N PRO A 188 -7.66 4.57 -14.14
CA PRO A 188 -7.73 4.07 -15.50
C PRO A 188 -8.48 2.73 -15.60
N PHE A 189 -8.95 2.17 -14.49
CA PHE A 189 -9.70 0.92 -14.41
C PHE A 189 -10.94 1.07 -13.51
N ALA A 190 -11.93 0.20 -13.71
CA ALA A 190 -13.15 0.20 -12.92
C ALA A 190 -12.90 -0.46 -11.55
N VAL A 191 -13.03 0.31 -10.48
CA VAL A 191 -13.05 -0.23 -9.11
C VAL A 191 -14.48 -0.64 -8.77
N ASP A 192 -14.64 -1.89 -8.31
CA ASP A 192 -15.93 -2.44 -7.88
C ASP A 192 -16.63 -1.55 -6.84
N LYS A 193 -17.95 -1.39 -7.00
CA LYS A 193 -18.75 -0.48 -6.16
C LYS A 193 -18.72 -0.89 -4.68
N THR A 194 -18.70 -2.18 -4.39
CA THR A 194 -18.69 -2.67 -3.00
C THR A 194 -17.37 -2.37 -2.31
N VAL A 195 -16.25 -2.53 -3.03
CA VAL A 195 -14.91 -2.14 -2.55
C VAL A 195 -14.85 -0.63 -2.30
N ARG A 196 -15.38 0.18 -3.22
CA ARG A 196 -15.48 1.65 -3.04
C ARG A 196 -16.27 2.01 -1.78
N THR A 197 -17.42 1.38 -1.56
CA THR A 197 -18.26 1.62 -0.38
C THR A 197 -17.55 1.22 0.92
N LEU A 198 -16.90 0.05 0.95
CA LEU A 198 -16.10 -0.39 2.10
C LEU A 198 -15.03 0.65 2.46
N LEU A 199 -14.22 1.05 1.47
CA LEU A 199 -13.14 2.02 1.67
C LEU A 199 -13.65 3.41 2.08
N ALA A 200 -14.78 3.86 1.52
CA ALA A 200 -15.40 5.11 1.91
C ALA A 200 -15.93 5.09 3.35
N ASN A 201 -16.61 4.02 3.76
CA ASN A 201 -17.07 3.84 5.13
C ASN A 201 -15.89 3.82 6.10
N MET A 202 -14.81 3.10 5.74
CA MET A 202 -13.57 3.11 6.50
C MET A 202 -12.98 4.53 6.57
N LYS A 203 -12.71 5.23 5.47
CA LYS A 203 -12.15 6.59 5.49
C LYS A 203 -12.94 7.55 6.38
N ASN A 204 -14.28 7.47 6.34
CA ASN A 204 -15.16 8.32 7.13
C ASN A 204 -15.38 7.82 8.56
N GLU A 205 -14.73 6.70 8.92
CA GLU A 205 -14.78 6.08 10.23
C GLU A 205 -16.22 5.78 10.68
N GLN A 206 -17.04 5.39 9.69
CA GLN A 206 -18.42 4.96 9.89
C GLN A 206 -18.43 3.47 10.22
N VAL A 207 -19.40 3.06 11.04
CA VAL A 207 -19.61 1.65 11.35
C VAL A 207 -20.37 0.98 10.20
N PHE A 208 -19.92 -0.20 9.77
CA PHE A 208 -20.51 -0.93 8.63
C PHE A 208 -20.61 -2.45 8.91
N PRO A 209 -21.57 -3.14 8.26
CA PRO A 209 -21.63 -4.60 8.31
C PRO A 209 -20.44 -5.22 7.59
N ILE A 210 -19.88 -6.30 8.15
CA ILE A 210 -18.73 -7.00 7.59
C ILE A 210 -19.23 -8.16 6.73
N ASP A 211 -19.19 -7.97 5.42
CA ASP A 211 -19.49 -9.03 4.46
C ASP A 211 -18.22 -9.83 4.14
N ARG A 212 -18.16 -11.05 4.67
CA ARG A 212 -17.02 -11.95 4.49
C ARG A 212 -16.81 -12.36 3.03
N HIS A 213 -17.86 -12.38 2.21
CA HIS A 213 -17.72 -12.66 0.78
C HIS A 213 -16.97 -11.54 0.07
N ILE A 214 -17.31 -10.28 0.33
CA ILE A 214 -16.60 -9.12 -0.23
C ILE A 214 -15.13 -9.15 0.20
N VAL A 215 -14.84 -9.39 1.49
CA VAL A 215 -13.45 -9.44 1.98
C VAL A 215 -12.67 -10.58 1.32
N SER A 216 -13.31 -11.73 1.06
CA SER A 216 -12.67 -12.89 0.41
C SER A 216 -12.30 -12.66 -1.06
N GLN A 217 -12.90 -11.67 -1.72
CA GLN A 217 -12.54 -11.27 -3.08
C GLN A 217 -11.28 -10.37 -3.11
N ILE A 218 -10.94 -9.76 -1.97
CA ILE A 218 -9.83 -8.79 -1.85
C ILE A 218 -8.61 -9.45 -1.18
N VAL A 219 -8.85 -10.26 -0.15
CA VAL A 219 -7.81 -10.83 0.71
C VAL A 219 -7.67 -12.33 0.42
N PRO A 220 -6.44 -12.86 0.29
CA PRO A 220 -6.20 -14.28 0.13
C PRO A 220 -6.87 -15.12 1.22
N SER A 221 -7.42 -16.28 0.85
CA SER A 221 -8.19 -17.15 1.74
C SER A 221 -7.48 -17.49 3.06
N HIS A 222 -6.17 -17.73 3.02
CA HIS A 222 -5.35 -18.04 4.21
C HIS A 222 -5.17 -16.87 5.19
N ARG A 223 -5.57 -15.64 4.81
CA ARG A 223 -5.53 -14.42 5.64
C ARG A 223 -6.91 -13.82 5.88
N LEU A 224 -7.98 -14.47 5.41
CA LEU A 224 -9.34 -13.94 5.48
C LEU A 224 -9.79 -13.69 6.92
N ASP A 225 -9.54 -14.64 7.82
CA ASP A 225 -9.92 -14.51 9.24
C ASP A 225 -9.24 -13.34 9.93
N GLU A 226 -7.97 -13.11 9.63
CA GLU A 226 -7.21 -11.98 10.16
C GLU A 226 -7.76 -10.65 9.64
N ALA A 227 -8.02 -10.54 8.33
CA ALA A 227 -8.61 -9.32 7.77
C ALA A 227 -10.00 -9.03 8.38
N VAL A 228 -10.83 -10.06 8.55
CA VAL A 228 -12.13 -9.93 9.21
C VAL A 228 -11.97 -9.47 10.65
N LEU A 229 -11.05 -10.07 11.42
CA LEU A 229 -10.77 -9.66 12.80
C LEU A 229 -10.32 -8.19 12.88
N LEU A 230 -9.42 -7.76 11.99
CA LEU A 230 -8.96 -6.38 11.92
C LEU A 230 -10.10 -5.41 11.54
N LEU A 231 -11.05 -5.83 10.70
CA LEU A 231 -12.25 -5.05 10.38
C LEU A 231 -13.24 -4.99 11.56
N ILE A 232 -13.35 -6.06 12.35
CA ILE A 232 -14.14 -6.04 13.59
C ILE A 232 -13.54 -5.02 14.56
N GLN A 233 -12.23 -5.11 14.80
CA GLN A 233 -11.50 -4.16 15.66
C GLN A 233 -11.64 -2.72 15.16
N TYR A 234 -11.51 -2.53 13.83
CA TYR A 234 -11.74 -1.23 13.18
C TYR A 234 -13.12 -0.68 13.53
N ASN A 235 -14.17 -1.48 13.35
CA ASN A 235 -15.54 -1.06 13.59
C ASN A 235 -15.85 -0.80 15.06
N ILE A 236 -15.25 -1.56 15.99
CA ILE A 236 -15.35 -1.28 17.44
C ILE A 236 -14.76 0.10 17.75
N ILE A 237 -13.58 0.42 17.21
CA ILE A 237 -12.94 1.71 17.41
C ILE A 237 -13.74 2.83 16.73
N ALA A 238 -14.21 2.63 15.49
CA ALA A 238 -15.08 3.58 14.80
C ALA A 238 -16.39 3.84 15.56
N SER A 239 -16.92 2.83 16.25
CA SER A 239 -18.10 2.96 17.11
C SER A 239 -17.90 3.98 18.23
N SER A 240 -16.67 4.14 18.75
CA SER A 240 -16.36 5.12 19.80
C SER A 240 -16.54 6.58 19.35
N LYS A 241 -16.55 6.82 18.03
CA LYS A 241 -16.78 8.16 17.43
C LYS A 241 -18.25 8.46 17.24
N THR A 242 -19.08 7.42 17.13
CA THR A 242 -20.50 7.54 16.82
C THR A 242 -21.37 7.42 18.06
N PHE A 243 -21.00 6.51 18.97
CA PHE A 243 -21.79 6.16 20.13
C PHE A 243 -21.09 6.61 21.42
N ARG A 244 -21.89 7.03 22.40
CA ARG A 244 -21.40 7.24 23.77
C ARG A 244 -21.41 5.93 24.57
N THR A 245 -22.47 5.16 24.38
CA THR A 245 -22.67 3.85 24.98
C THR A 245 -23.30 2.94 23.93
N ILE A 246 -22.90 1.68 23.88
CA ILE A 246 -23.53 0.67 23.01
C ILE A 246 -23.59 -0.69 23.71
N LYS A 247 -24.70 -1.41 23.54
CA LYS A 247 -24.81 -2.81 23.98
C LYS A 247 -24.06 -3.74 23.02
N LEU A 248 -23.40 -4.77 23.54
CA LEU A 248 -22.64 -5.73 22.73
C LEU A 248 -23.50 -6.43 21.68
N ALA A 249 -24.70 -6.88 22.05
CA ALA A 249 -25.67 -7.46 21.10
C ALA A 249 -26.03 -6.51 19.95
N THR A 250 -26.14 -5.20 20.24
CA THR A 250 -26.41 -4.19 19.20
C THR A 250 -25.21 -4.05 18.27
N LEU A 251 -23.99 -4.06 18.82
CA LEU A 251 -22.76 -4.00 18.04
C LEU A 251 -22.63 -5.22 17.12
N VAL A 252 -22.78 -6.45 17.65
CA VAL A 252 -22.79 -7.70 16.87
C VAL A 252 -23.78 -7.62 15.69
N ARG A 253 -25.00 -7.13 15.96
CA ARG A 253 -26.05 -6.99 14.95
C ARG A 253 -25.71 -5.95 13.87
N ILE A 254 -25.18 -4.79 14.24
CA ILE A 254 -24.78 -3.74 13.27
C ILE A 254 -23.66 -4.24 12.37
N LEU A 255 -22.71 -5.00 12.94
CA LEU A 255 -21.59 -5.58 12.20
C LEU A 255 -21.99 -6.79 11.35
N GLY A 256 -23.22 -7.29 11.48
CA GLY A 256 -23.70 -8.45 10.74
C GLY A 256 -22.97 -9.75 11.10
N LEU A 257 -22.43 -9.84 12.32
CA LEU A 257 -21.61 -10.97 12.75
C LEU A 257 -22.45 -12.10 13.34
N GLN A 258 -21.96 -13.33 13.17
CA GLN A 258 -22.48 -14.52 13.82
C GLN A 258 -21.54 -14.97 14.95
N ILE A 259 -21.24 -14.05 15.86
CA ILE A 259 -20.42 -14.33 17.05
C ILE A 259 -21.24 -14.11 18.31
N SER A 260 -20.86 -14.76 19.40
CA SER A 260 -21.50 -14.60 20.69
C SER A 260 -21.18 -13.24 21.33
N ASP A 261 -22.07 -12.77 22.21
CA ASP A 261 -21.82 -11.54 22.97
C ASP A 261 -20.59 -11.67 23.88
N SER A 262 -20.27 -12.88 24.36
CA SER A 262 -19.05 -13.17 25.13
C SER A 262 -17.78 -13.04 24.28
N GLU A 263 -17.78 -13.54 23.04
CA GLU A 263 -16.62 -13.35 22.16
C GLU A 263 -16.43 -11.87 21.79
N MET A 264 -17.52 -11.13 21.58
CA MET A 264 -17.44 -9.69 21.36
C MET A 264 -16.91 -8.95 22.60
N LEU A 265 -17.32 -9.37 23.80
CA LEU A 265 -16.80 -8.83 25.06
C LEU A 265 -15.28 -9.02 25.15
N ASP A 266 -14.78 -10.23 24.89
CA ASP A 266 -13.35 -10.54 24.91
C ASP A 266 -12.56 -9.65 23.93
N LEU A 267 -13.10 -9.43 22.72
CA LEU A 267 -12.48 -8.54 21.74
C LEU A 267 -12.41 -7.09 22.22
N VAL A 268 -13.49 -6.57 22.81
CA VAL A 268 -13.53 -5.20 23.35
C VAL A 268 -12.54 -5.06 24.52
N LEU A 269 -12.54 -6.01 25.45
CA LEU A 269 -11.62 -6.03 26.60
C LEU A 269 -10.17 -6.08 26.13
N GLY A 270 -9.87 -6.88 25.09
CA GLY A 270 -8.58 -6.90 24.43
C GLY A 270 -8.15 -5.51 23.97
N LEU A 271 -9.01 -4.80 23.22
CA LEU A 271 -8.71 -3.45 22.74
C LEU A 271 -8.53 -2.42 23.85
N VAL A 272 -9.29 -2.52 24.95
CA VAL A 272 -9.14 -1.64 26.11
C VAL A 272 -7.82 -1.92 26.84
N SER A 273 -7.50 -3.20 27.07
CA SER A 273 -6.28 -3.62 27.76
C SER A 273 -5.00 -3.22 26.99
N GLU A 274 -5.05 -3.30 25.67
CA GLU A 274 -3.98 -2.86 24.76
C GLU A 274 -3.93 -1.33 24.59
N ARG A 275 -4.81 -0.58 25.26
CA ARG A 275 -4.95 0.89 25.15
C ARG A 275 -5.24 1.37 23.73
N LYS A 276 -5.82 0.51 22.88
CA LYS A 276 -6.29 0.85 21.53
C LYS A 276 -7.68 1.48 21.55
N LEU A 277 -8.44 1.24 22.62
CA LEU A 277 -9.77 1.80 22.84
C LEU A 277 -9.87 2.42 24.23
N ASP A 278 -10.25 3.69 24.29
CA ASP A 278 -10.56 4.38 25.55
C ASP A 278 -12.03 4.18 25.89
N ALA A 279 -12.33 3.14 26.67
CA ALA A 279 -13.69 2.76 27.07
C ALA A 279 -13.70 2.03 28.42
N ALA A 280 -14.83 2.11 29.11
CA ALA A 280 -15.17 1.24 30.23
C ALA A 280 -16.22 0.22 29.78
N VAL A 281 -16.14 -1.00 30.29
CA VAL A 281 -17.08 -2.07 29.94
C VAL A 281 -17.88 -2.45 31.19
N ASP A 282 -19.20 -2.49 31.04
CA ASP A 282 -20.11 -3.06 32.02
C ASP A 282 -20.43 -4.51 31.62
N GLU A 283 -19.83 -5.46 32.34
CA GLU A 283 -19.98 -6.90 32.09
C GLU A 283 -21.37 -7.43 32.52
N VAL A 284 -22.08 -6.73 33.41
CA VAL A 284 -23.41 -7.15 33.88
C VAL A 284 -24.45 -6.75 32.83
N ASP A 285 -24.39 -5.51 32.36
CA ASP A 285 -25.31 -4.97 31.36
C ASP A 285 -24.86 -5.27 29.91
N MET A 286 -23.71 -5.91 29.74
CA MET A 286 -23.07 -6.23 28.45
C MET A 286 -23.01 -5.01 27.54
N SER A 287 -22.42 -3.93 28.06
CA SER A 287 -22.36 -2.64 27.37
C SER A 287 -21.01 -1.95 27.46
N VAL A 288 -20.68 -1.18 26.43
CA VAL A 288 -19.42 -0.45 26.30
C VAL A 288 -19.71 1.04 26.42
N HIS A 289 -19.02 1.70 27.34
CA HIS A 289 -19.06 3.13 27.58
C HIS A 289 -17.78 3.78 27.05
N PHE A 290 -17.88 4.47 25.92
CA PHE A 290 -16.74 5.11 25.29
C PHE A 290 -16.38 6.41 26.02
N ALA A 291 -15.08 6.64 26.23
CA ALA A 291 -14.60 7.88 26.80
C ALA A 291 -14.92 9.05 25.86
N ARG A 292 -15.35 10.18 26.44
CA ARG A 292 -15.53 11.40 25.64
C ARG A 292 -14.15 11.93 25.25
N PRO A 293 -13.97 12.42 24.01
CA PRO A 293 -12.86 13.33 23.77
C PRO A 293 -13.01 14.49 24.76
N LYS A 294 -11.98 14.73 25.60
CA LYS A 294 -11.91 15.94 26.41
C LYS A 294 -12.08 17.09 25.43
N ARG A 295 -13.14 17.89 25.57
CA ARG A 295 -13.21 19.18 24.86
C ARG A 295 -11.92 19.91 25.22
N PRO A 296 -11.20 20.51 24.24
CA PRO A 296 -10.16 21.46 24.61
C PRO A 296 -10.84 22.53 25.46
N ASP A 297 -10.29 22.78 26.65
CA ASP A 297 -10.86 23.77 27.56
C ASP A 297 -10.99 25.11 26.81
N PRO A 298 -12.18 25.74 26.80
CA PRO A 298 -12.38 27.02 26.10
C PRO A 298 -11.52 28.15 26.68
N LEU A 299 -10.93 27.96 27.86
CA LEU A 299 -9.98 28.89 28.48
C LEU A 299 -8.57 28.81 27.86
N PHE A 300 -8.19 27.69 27.24
CA PHE A 300 -6.90 27.53 26.57
C PHE A 300 -6.89 28.12 25.15
N SER A 301 -8.05 28.18 24.47
CA SER A 301 -8.15 28.78 23.13
C SER A 301 -8.15 30.31 23.16
N THR A 302 -8.60 30.93 24.26
CA THR A 302 -8.57 32.39 24.42
C THR A 302 -7.17 32.91 24.75
N LEU A 303 -6.39 32.19 25.55
CA LEU A 303 -5.00 32.55 25.86
C LEU A 303 -4.07 32.41 24.63
N GLN A 304 -4.27 31.41 23.78
CA GLN A 304 -3.50 31.27 22.53
C GLN A 304 -3.87 32.31 21.46
N LEU A 305 -5.06 32.91 21.53
CA LEU A 305 -5.47 34.01 20.65
C LEU A 305 -4.91 35.36 21.12
N LEU A 306 -4.70 35.54 22.43
CA LEU A 306 -4.12 36.75 22.98
C LEU A 306 -2.59 36.82 22.79
N ASP A 307 -1.87 35.70 22.89
CA ASP A 307 -0.42 35.63 22.59
C ASP A 307 -0.08 35.87 21.10
N LYS A 308 -1.07 35.81 20.20
CA LYS A 308 -0.90 36.14 18.77
C LYS A 308 -1.28 37.59 18.43
N LEU A 309 -1.77 38.35 19.40
CA LEU A 309 -2.19 39.74 19.25
C LEU A 309 -1.34 40.72 20.06
N SER A 310 -0.30 40.23 20.74
CA SER A 310 0.80 41.01 21.36
C SER A 310 2.07 40.87 20.54
#